data_AF-A0A7Y1CKZ3-F1
#
_entry.id   AF-A0A7Y1CKZ3-F1
#
_cell.length_a   1.000
_cell.length_b   1.000
_cell.length_c   1.000
_cell.angle_alpha   90.00
_cell.angle_beta   90.00
_cell.angle_gamma   90.00
#
_symmetry.space_group_name_H-M   'P 1'
#
loop_
_entity.id
_entity.type
_entity.pdbx_description
1 polymer ?
#
loop_
_entity_poly.entity_id
_entity_poly.type
_entity_poly.pdbx_seq_one_letter_code
_entity_poly.pdbx_strand_id
1 'polypeptide(L)'
;MRELKAMDAQGNVRHLLNTPRTAIGQALQFLREIADPALLLKHAARLEEMAPDFISYRMMDGTRAAFELATRLLDHQRPVFWDRWSLPRRLTERDEHVAAVALDKRIVEAIEHARIVWGVHSEHYAKAGSYSKLEKEWASRLVKFRPYPPWVED
;
A
#
# COMPACT_ATOMS: atom_id res chain seq x y z
N MET A 1 -14.66 5.39 -17.76
CA MET A 1 -14.24 4.48 -16.67
C MET A 1 -14.87 3.12 -16.98
N ARG A 2 -14.12 2.01 -17.09
CA ARG A 2 -14.73 0.69 -17.33
C ARG A 2 -15.23 0.15 -15.99
N GLU A 3 -16.51 -0.16 -15.90
CA GLU A 3 -17.15 -0.54 -14.65
C GLU A 3 -17.05 -2.05 -14.41
N LEU A 4 -16.66 -2.44 -13.19
CA LEU A 4 -16.58 -3.84 -12.76
C LEU A 4 -17.98 -4.39 -12.51
N LYS A 5 -18.23 -5.61 -12.98
CA LYS A 5 -19.47 -6.35 -12.76
C LYS A 5 -19.22 -7.57 -11.88
N ALA A 6 -20.16 -7.83 -10.99
CA ALA A 6 -20.13 -8.94 -10.05
C ALA A 6 -21.39 -9.79 -10.20
N MET A 7 -21.27 -11.07 -9.88
CA MET A 7 -22.38 -12.01 -9.83
C MET A 7 -22.77 -12.29 -8.37
N ASP A 8 -24.06 -12.15 -8.07
CA ASP A 8 -24.61 -12.47 -6.75
C ASP A 8 -24.89 -13.98 -6.58
N ALA A 9 -25.36 -14.35 -5.39
CA ALA A 9 -25.71 -15.73 -5.05
C ALA A 9 -26.78 -16.36 -5.95
N GLN A 10 -27.58 -15.55 -6.61
CA GLN A 10 -28.68 -15.94 -7.47
C GLN A 10 -28.28 -15.93 -8.95
N GLY A 11 -27.00 -15.67 -9.27
CA GLY A 11 -26.50 -15.62 -10.64
C GLY A 11 -26.78 -14.30 -11.37
N ASN A 12 -27.28 -13.26 -10.68
CA ASN A 12 -27.53 -11.98 -11.32
C ASN A 12 -26.25 -11.18 -11.43
N VAL A 13 -25.99 -10.64 -12.63
CA VAL A 13 -24.87 -9.75 -12.89
C VAL A 13 -25.26 -8.30 -12.57
N ARG A 14 -24.48 -7.64 -11.72
CA ARG A 14 -24.71 -6.25 -11.30
C ARG A 14 -23.40 -5.46 -11.33
N HIS A 15 -23.51 -4.14 -11.45
CA HIS A 15 -22.35 -3.27 -11.27
C HIS A 15 -21.87 -3.35 -9.82
N LEU A 16 -20.56 -3.47 -9.61
CA LEU A 16 -19.99 -3.63 -8.27
C LEU A 16 -20.30 -2.43 -7.38
N LEU A 17 -20.24 -1.23 -7.95
CA LEU A 17 -20.57 0.03 -7.29
C LEU A 17 -21.87 0.61 -7.86
N ASN A 18 -22.93 -0.22 -7.90
CA ASN A 18 -24.23 0.16 -8.47
C ASN A 18 -24.99 1.24 -7.70
N THR A 19 -24.54 1.62 -6.48
CA THR A 19 -25.23 2.62 -5.66
C THR A 19 -24.24 3.66 -5.15
N PRO A 20 -24.50 4.97 -5.31
CA PRO A 20 -23.59 6.04 -4.88
C PRO A 20 -23.29 6.06 -3.38
N ARG A 21 -24.10 5.36 -2.56
CA ARG A 21 -23.99 5.32 -1.09
C ARG A 21 -23.29 4.08 -0.56
N THR A 22 -23.01 3.08 -1.40
CA THR A 22 -22.40 1.84 -0.93
C THR A 22 -20.89 2.03 -0.89
N ALA A 23 -20.31 2.02 0.31
CA ALA A 23 -18.86 1.99 0.44
C ALA A 23 -18.31 0.71 -0.21
N ILE A 24 -17.11 0.78 -0.81
CA ILE A 24 -16.49 -0.36 -1.51
C ILE A 24 -16.47 -1.62 -0.63
N GLY A 25 -16.20 -1.48 0.67
CA GLY A 25 -16.22 -2.62 1.60
C GLY A 25 -17.58 -3.32 1.72
N GLN A 26 -18.68 -2.56 1.71
CA GLN A 26 -20.03 -3.13 1.73
C GLN A 26 -20.40 -3.78 0.39
N ALA A 27 -19.97 -3.17 -0.72
CA ALA A 27 -20.16 -3.72 -2.06
C ALA A 27 -19.45 -5.08 -2.24
N LEU A 28 -18.30 -5.25 -1.61
CA LEU A 28 -17.51 -6.49 -1.67
C LEU A 28 -17.99 -7.57 -0.68
N GLN A 29 -18.77 -7.21 0.35
CA GLN A 29 -19.13 -8.13 1.43
C GLN A 29 -19.90 -9.38 0.95
N PHE A 30 -20.74 -9.23 -0.06
CA PHE A 30 -21.58 -10.31 -0.60
C PHE A 30 -21.14 -10.75 -2.00
N LEU A 31 -19.99 -10.28 -2.47
CA LEU A 31 -19.47 -10.66 -3.77
C LEU A 31 -19.08 -12.14 -3.74
N ARG A 32 -19.71 -12.94 -4.60
CA ARG A 32 -19.32 -14.34 -4.78
C ARG A 32 -18.32 -14.49 -5.91
N GLU A 33 -18.55 -13.78 -7.00
CA GLU A 33 -17.72 -13.88 -8.20
C GLU A 33 -17.70 -12.56 -8.98
N ILE A 34 -16.58 -12.29 -9.63
CA ILE A 34 -16.46 -11.22 -10.62
C ILE A 34 -16.94 -11.78 -11.96
N ALA A 35 -17.98 -11.18 -12.55
CA ALA A 35 -18.62 -11.70 -13.75
C ALA A 35 -17.68 -11.71 -14.97
N ASP A 36 -16.78 -10.73 -15.06
CA ASP A 36 -15.68 -10.72 -16.04
C ASP A 36 -14.39 -10.27 -15.33
N PRO A 37 -13.49 -11.21 -14.97
CA PRO A 37 -12.24 -10.89 -14.30
C PRO A 37 -11.19 -10.33 -15.26
N ALA A 38 -11.37 -10.39 -16.58
CA ALA A 38 -10.34 -10.06 -17.56
C ALA A 38 -9.81 -8.62 -17.39
N LEU A 39 -10.69 -7.68 -17.02
CA LEU A 39 -10.31 -6.30 -16.73
C LEU A 39 -9.45 -6.17 -15.47
N LEU A 40 -9.77 -6.92 -14.41
CA LEU A 40 -8.96 -6.96 -13.18
C LEU A 40 -7.60 -7.59 -13.45
N LEU A 41 -7.56 -8.72 -14.15
CA LEU A 41 -6.33 -9.42 -14.49
C LEU A 41 -5.43 -8.55 -15.36
N LYS A 42 -5.99 -7.88 -16.37
CA LYS A 42 -5.25 -6.91 -17.20
C LYS A 42 -4.69 -5.74 -16.38
N HIS A 43 -5.46 -5.25 -15.41
CA HIS A 43 -5.01 -4.19 -14.52
C HIS A 43 -3.89 -4.68 -13.59
N ALA A 44 -4.05 -5.87 -12.99
CA ALA A 44 -3.06 -6.50 -12.12
C ALA A 44 -1.73 -6.72 -12.85
N ALA A 45 -1.76 -7.31 -14.05
CA ALA A 45 -0.56 -7.51 -14.88
C ALA A 45 0.17 -6.18 -15.15
N ARG A 46 -0.58 -5.11 -15.45
CA ARG A 46 0.01 -3.77 -15.61
C ARG A 46 0.66 -3.25 -14.32
N LEU A 47 0.07 -3.51 -13.16
CA LEU A 47 0.65 -3.12 -11.88
C LEU A 47 1.90 -3.93 -11.54
N GLU A 48 1.96 -5.21 -11.92
CA GLU A 48 3.13 -6.08 -11.73
C GLU A 48 4.33 -5.63 -12.58
N GLU A 49 4.08 -5.05 -13.75
CA GLU A 49 5.12 -4.43 -14.60
C GLU A 49 5.65 -3.10 -14.03
N MET A 50 4.98 -2.51 -13.04
CA MET A 50 5.32 -1.22 -12.48
C MET A 50 6.04 -1.35 -11.13
N ALA A 51 7.22 -0.76 -11.02
CA ALA A 51 7.88 -0.60 -9.73
C ALA A 51 7.00 0.26 -8.79
N PRO A 52 6.64 -0.23 -7.58
CA PRO A 52 5.78 0.48 -6.65
C PRO A 52 6.52 1.65 -5.98
N ASP A 53 5.75 2.59 -5.47
CA ASP A 53 6.24 3.59 -4.53
C ASP A 53 6.12 3.03 -3.11
N PHE A 54 7.20 3.08 -2.32
CA PHE A 54 7.23 2.61 -0.94
C PHE A 54 6.97 3.77 0.01
N ILE A 55 6.08 3.58 0.99
CA ILE A 55 5.80 4.58 2.02
C ILE A 55 6.47 4.18 3.33
N SER A 56 7.53 4.90 3.69
CA SER A 56 8.22 4.79 4.97
C SER A 56 7.66 5.83 5.94
N TYR A 57 7.16 5.37 7.09
CA TYR A 57 6.54 6.23 8.10
C TYR A 57 6.67 5.59 9.46
N ARG A 58 6.35 6.34 10.51
CA ARG A 58 6.27 5.81 11.86
C ARG A 58 4.80 5.64 12.24
N MET A 59 4.42 4.45 12.69
CA MET A 59 3.02 4.15 13.01
C MET A 59 2.41 5.07 14.07
N MET A 60 3.20 5.49 15.06
CA MET A 60 2.69 6.25 16.20
C MET A 60 2.26 7.68 15.85
N ASP A 61 2.90 8.31 14.86
CA ASP A 61 2.73 9.75 14.58
C ASP A 61 2.68 10.09 13.08
N GLY A 62 2.96 9.14 12.18
CA GLY A 62 2.98 9.35 10.73
C GLY A 62 1.83 8.67 9.97
N THR A 63 0.99 7.84 10.63
CA THR A 63 -0.02 7.00 9.95
C THR A 63 -1.00 7.81 9.10
N ARG A 64 -1.48 8.96 9.59
CA ARG A 64 -2.43 9.81 8.85
C ARG A 64 -1.80 10.37 7.58
N ALA A 65 -0.61 10.95 7.69
CA ALA A 65 0.11 11.50 6.54
C ALA A 65 0.50 10.41 5.52
N ALA A 66 0.84 9.21 6.01
CA ALA A 66 1.08 8.04 5.15
C ALA A 66 -0.16 7.63 4.36
N PHE A 67 -1.33 7.62 5.00
CA PHE A 67 -2.61 7.35 4.33
C PHE A 67 -2.91 8.39 3.26
N GLU A 68 -2.79 9.68 3.58
CA GLU A 68 -3.02 10.78 2.64
C GLU A 68 -2.09 10.70 1.42
N LEU A 69 -0.80 10.37 1.64
CA LEU A 69 0.16 10.12 0.57
C LEU A 69 -0.26 8.91 -0.29
N ALA A 70 -0.64 7.80 0.34
CA ALA A 70 -1.06 6.60 -0.37
C ALA A 70 -2.26 6.88 -1.28
N THR A 71 -3.28 7.60 -0.78
CA THR A 71 -4.43 8.03 -1.58
C THR A 71 -4.00 8.86 -2.78
N ARG A 72 -3.13 9.86 -2.58
CA ARG A 72 -2.63 10.70 -3.66
C ARG A 72 -1.87 9.90 -4.72
N LEU A 73 -1.03 8.95 -4.31
CA LEU A 73 -0.30 8.09 -5.24
C LEU A 73 -1.25 7.20 -6.05
N LEU A 74 -2.27 6.63 -5.41
CA LEU A 74 -3.29 5.83 -6.07
C LEU A 74 -4.14 6.64 -7.06
N ASP A 75 -4.50 7.88 -6.73
CA ASP A 75 -5.21 8.81 -7.64
C ASP A 75 -4.37 9.10 -8.90
N HIS A 76 -3.05 9.09 -8.78
CA HIS A 76 -2.10 9.20 -9.89
C HIS A 76 -1.76 7.85 -10.56
N GLN A 77 -2.55 6.80 -10.29
CA GLN A 77 -2.38 5.44 -10.85
C GLN A 77 -0.99 4.84 -10.54
N ARG A 78 -0.43 5.14 -9.37
CA ARG A 78 0.83 4.55 -8.91
C ARG A 78 0.54 3.32 -8.03
N PRO A 79 1.22 2.19 -8.24
CA PRO A 79 1.22 1.10 -7.27
C PRO A 79 1.94 1.56 -5.99
N VAL A 80 1.40 1.18 -4.84
CA VAL A 80 1.90 1.60 -3.54
C VAL A 80 2.18 0.39 -2.67
N PHE A 81 3.40 0.32 -2.13
CA PHE A 81 3.73 -0.53 -1.01
C PHE A 81 3.51 0.26 0.30
N TRP A 82 2.53 -0.16 1.09
CA TRP A 82 2.26 0.37 2.42
C TRP A 82 2.05 -0.79 3.38
N ASP A 83 2.90 -0.90 4.40
CA ASP A 83 2.97 -2.03 5.33
C ASP A 83 1.60 -2.52 5.86
N ARG A 84 0.67 -1.61 6.17
CA ARG A 84 -0.67 -1.89 6.72
C ARG A 84 -1.54 -2.80 5.85
N TRP A 85 -1.34 -2.80 4.53
CA TRP A 85 -2.05 -3.69 3.61
C TRP A 85 -1.12 -4.58 2.77
N SER A 86 0.16 -4.23 2.66
CA SER A 86 1.14 -4.98 1.87
C SER A 86 1.80 -6.08 2.67
N LEU A 87 1.79 -5.98 4.01
CA LEU A 87 2.23 -7.04 4.90
C LEU A 87 1.01 -7.70 5.56
N PRO A 88 1.10 -9.00 5.90
CA PRO A 88 0.04 -9.68 6.61
C PRO A 88 -0.33 -8.92 7.89
N ARG A 89 -1.61 -8.55 8.06
CA ARG A 89 -2.13 -8.00 9.35
C ARG A 89 -1.82 -8.90 10.55
N ARG A 90 -1.56 -10.18 10.30
CA ARG A 90 -1.21 -11.21 11.31
C ARG A 90 0.13 -10.96 12.01
N LEU A 91 0.99 -10.12 11.46
CA LEU A 91 2.17 -9.56 12.14
C LEU A 91 1.83 -8.56 13.26
N THR A 92 0.60 -8.01 13.27
CA THR A 92 0.17 -6.98 14.22
C THR A 92 -0.92 -7.45 15.20
N GLU A 93 -1.63 -8.56 14.92
CA GLU A 93 -2.85 -8.94 15.68
C GLU A 93 -2.92 -10.40 16.18
N ARG A 94 -2.02 -11.32 15.79
CA ARG A 94 -2.16 -12.77 16.09
C ARG A 94 -1.04 -13.46 16.86
N ASP A 95 -0.04 -12.72 17.34
CA ASP A 95 1.10 -13.28 18.09
C ASP A 95 1.90 -14.39 17.33
N GLU A 96 1.71 -14.46 16.00
CA GLU A 96 2.59 -15.23 15.11
C GLU A 96 3.96 -14.55 15.12
N HIS A 97 4.91 -15.17 15.84
CA HIS A 97 6.29 -14.72 15.91
C HIS A 97 6.96 -14.90 14.56
N VAL A 98 6.73 -13.97 13.63
CA VAL A 98 7.56 -13.88 12.43
C VAL A 98 8.95 -13.46 12.89
N ALA A 99 9.95 -14.28 12.55
CA ALA A 99 11.33 -13.96 12.86
C ALA A 99 11.68 -12.57 12.32
N ALA A 100 12.23 -11.70 13.16
CA ALA A 100 12.58 -10.32 12.78
C ALA A 100 13.40 -10.27 11.48
N VAL A 101 14.33 -11.22 11.30
CA VAL A 101 15.15 -11.37 10.09
C VAL A 101 14.32 -11.56 8.82
N ALA A 102 13.21 -12.31 8.88
CA ALA A 102 12.34 -12.53 7.73
C ALA A 102 11.56 -11.26 7.35
N LEU A 103 11.11 -10.51 8.36
CA LEU A 103 10.44 -9.23 8.17
C LEU A 103 11.41 -8.18 7.59
N ASP A 104 12.60 -8.07 8.17
CA ASP A 104 13.65 -7.17 7.71
C ASP A 104 14.01 -7.46 6.26
N LYS A 105 14.26 -8.73 5.92
CA LYS A 105 14.53 -9.16 4.54
C LYS A 105 13.41 -8.73 3.60
N ARG A 106 12.14 -8.92 3.99
CA ARG A 106 11.00 -8.54 3.15
C ARG A 106 10.89 -7.03 2.93
N ILE A 107 11.15 -6.23 3.97
CA ILE A 107 11.18 -4.77 3.89
C ILE A 107 12.31 -4.31 2.95
N VAL A 108 13.50 -4.88 3.10
CA VAL A 108 14.65 -4.59 2.25
C VAL A 108 14.35 -4.91 0.78
N GLU A 109 13.83 -6.11 0.50
CA GLU A 109 13.40 -6.48 -0.85
C GLU A 109 12.37 -5.50 -1.40
N ALA A 110 11.39 -5.08 -0.60
CA ALA A 110 10.39 -4.11 -1.05
C ALA A 110 11.01 -2.74 -1.39
N ILE A 111 12.00 -2.27 -0.63
CA ILE A 111 12.75 -1.04 -0.92
C ILE A 111 13.60 -1.18 -2.20
N GLU A 112 14.24 -2.34 -2.39
CA GLU A 112 15.05 -2.63 -3.56
C GLU A 112 14.22 -2.67 -4.85
N HIS A 113 12.99 -3.15 -4.80
CA HIS A 113 12.07 -3.16 -5.95
C HIS A 113 11.28 -1.85 -6.10
N ALA A 114 11.26 -0.99 -5.08
CA ALA A 114 10.55 0.27 -5.14
C ALA A 114 11.18 1.23 -6.16
N ARG A 115 10.35 2.04 -6.81
CA ARG A 115 10.78 3.15 -7.65
C ARG A 115 11.35 4.29 -6.80
N ILE A 116 10.59 4.66 -5.76
CA ILE A 116 10.87 5.74 -4.81
C ILE A 116 10.48 5.25 -3.42
N VAL A 117 11.22 5.67 -2.41
CA VAL A 117 10.83 5.53 -1.01
C VAL A 117 10.49 6.91 -0.45
N TRP A 118 9.22 7.11 -0.13
CA TRP A 118 8.72 8.32 0.48
C TRP A 118 8.88 8.26 1.99
N GLY A 119 9.72 9.11 2.56
CA GLY A 119 9.86 9.28 4.01
C GLY A 119 8.86 10.28 4.55
N VAL A 120 7.82 9.79 5.21
CA VAL A 120 6.76 10.62 5.79
C VAL A 120 7.30 11.31 7.05
N HIS A 121 7.38 12.63 7.00
CA HIS A 121 7.82 13.46 8.10
C HIS A 121 6.89 13.29 9.31
N SER A 122 7.49 13.02 10.46
CA SER A 122 6.85 13.05 11.76
C SER A 122 7.89 13.37 12.83
N GLU A 123 7.45 13.77 14.02
CA GLU A 123 8.29 14.28 15.11
C GLU A 123 9.52 13.40 15.41
N HIS A 124 9.40 12.08 15.27
CA HIS A 124 10.46 11.14 15.56
C HIS A 124 10.76 10.20 14.38
N TYR A 125 10.48 10.65 13.16
CA TYR A 125 10.82 9.89 11.97
C TYR A 125 12.33 9.59 11.93
N ALA A 126 12.70 8.34 11.61
CA ALA A 126 14.08 7.86 11.61
C ALA A 126 14.82 7.94 12.97
N LYS A 127 14.10 7.93 14.10
CA LYS A 127 14.71 7.78 15.44
C LYS A 127 15.50 6.46 15.53
N ALA A 128 16.59 6.47 16.30
CA ALA A 128 17.42 5.29 16.55
C ALA A 128 16.58 4.09 17.05
N GLY A 129 16.84 2.90 16.49
CA GLY A 129 16.11 1.67 16.81
C GLY A 129 14.73 1.53 16.12
N SER A 130 14.33 2.47 15.27
CA SER A 130 13.06 2.36 14.52
C SER A 130 13.24 1.75 13.13
N TYR A 131 12.21 1.06 12.65
CA TYR A 131 12.14 0.61 11.25
C TYR A 131 12.29 1.75 10.25
N SER A 132 11.65 2.90 10.51
CA SER A 132 11.76 4.08 9.66
C SER A 132 13.20 4.59 9.48
N LYS A 133 14.10 4.31 10.44
CA LYS A 133 15.53 4.61 10.32
C LYS A 133 16.19 3.64 9.34
N LEU A 134 15.98 2.34 9.51
CA LEU A 134 16.51 1.31 8.62
C LEU A 134 16.07 1.55 7.18
N GLU A 135 14.77 1.82 6.99
CA GLU A 135 14.18 2.12 5.68
C GLU A 135 14.80 3.36 5.04
N LYS A 136 14.93 4.46 5.80
CA LYS A 136 15.57 5.71 5.33
C LYS A 136 17.01 5.46 4.92
N GLU A 137 17.79 4.77 5.76
CA GLU A 137 19.20 4.50 5.50
C GLU A 137 19.38 3.66 4.23
N TRP A 138 18.60 2.60 4.07
CA TRP A 138 18.64 1.75 2.88
C TRP A 138 18.21 2.50 1.62
N ALA A 139 17.09 3.20 1.68
CA ALA A 139 16.59 3.99 0.56
C ALA A 139 17.56 5.11 0.15
N SER A 140 18.25 5.72 1.12
CA SER A 140 19.25 6.76 0.86
C SER A 140 20.47 6.19 0.15
N ARG A 141 20.95 5.01 0.57
CA ARG A 141 22.05 4.29 -0.10
C ARG A 141 21.71 3.95 -1.56
N LEU A 142 20.46 3.64 -1.84
CA LEU A 142 19.96 3.36 -3.19
C LEU A 142 19.54 4.63 -3.97
N VAL A 143 19.69 5.83 -3.39
CA VAL A 143 19.29 7.12 -3.99
C VAL A 143 17.77 7.22 -4.30
N LYS A 144 16.96 6.39 -3.62
CA LYS A 144 15.50 6.32 -3.79
C LYS A 144 14.72 7.15 -2.78
N PHE A 145 15.37 7.59 -1.71
CA PHE A 145 14.70 8.34 -0.64
C PHE A 145 14.21 9.71 -1.12
N ARG A 146 12.96 10.04 -0.79
CA ARG A 146 12.36 11.36 -0.98
C ARG A 146 11.54 11.75 0.26
N PRO A 147 11.77 12.93 0.86
CA PRO A 147 10.95 13.37 2.00
C PRO A 147 9.53 13.73 1.57
N TYR A 148 8.55 13.46 2.44
CA TYR A 148 7.15 13.85 2.26
C TYR A 148 6.54 14.39 3.56
N PRO A 149 5.97 15.62 3.58
CA PRO A 149 6.14 16.65 2.55
C PRO A 149 7.64 16.96 2.32
N PRO A 150 7.99 17.65 1.21
CA PRO A 150 9.36 18.11 1.02
C PRO A 150 9.83 18.86 2.27
N TRP A 151 10.97 18.46 2.82
CA TRP A 151 11.56 19.18 3.93
C TRP A 151 12.12 20.48 3.37
N VAL A 152 11.79 21.59 4.02
CA VAL A 152 12.41 22.87 3.69
C VAL A 152 13.85 22.77 4.21
N GLU A 153 14.82 22.90 3.32
CA GLU A 153 16.20 23.19 3.73
C GLU A 153 16.21 24.66 4.17
N ASP A 154 16.49 24.92 5.45
CA ASP A 154 16.79 26.26 5.96
C ASP A 154 18.18 26.71 5.47
#